data_AF-A0A356I8B8-F1
#
_entry.id   AF-A0A356I8B8-F1
#
_cell.length_a   1.000
_cell.length_b   1.000
_cell.length_c   1.000
_cell.angle_alpha   90.00
_cell.angle_beta   90.00
_cell.angle_gamma   90.00
#
_symmetry.space_group_name_H-M   'P 1'
#
loop_
_entity.id
_entity.type
_entity.pdbx_description
1 polymer ?
#
loop_
_entity_poly.entity_id
_entity_poly.type
_entity_poly.pdbx_seq_one_letter_code
_entity_poly.pdbx_strand_id
1 'polypeptide(L)' 'MKTEREKMVAGQFYIAADSELRHMRKTARQQMQVFNNELDGAKRSEILKTLFGKTGNRIYMDPNFYCDYGSNIHVGE' A
#
# COMPACT_ATOMS: atom_id res chain seq x y z
N MET A 1 4.18 -10.44 23.67
CA MET A 1 4.19 -11.40 22.55
C MET A 1 4.06 -10.59 21.27
N LYS A 2 4.81 -10.89 20.21
CA LYS A 2 4.75 -10.09 18.98
C LYS A 2 3.43 -10.30 18.22
N THR A 3 2.89 -9.25 17.59
CA THR A 3 1.77 -9.38 16.66
C THR A 3 2.20 -10.06 15.36
N GLU A 4 1.25 -10.54 14.56
CA GLU A 4 1.56 -11.14 13.25
C GLU A 4 2.17 -10.12 12.28
N ARG A 5 1.78 -8.84 12.39
CA ARG A 5 2.42 -7.74 11.65
C ARG A 5 3.88 -7.53 12.08
N GLU A 6 4.17 -7.54 13.38
CA GLU A 6 5.54 -7.40 13.87
C GLU A 6 6.43 -8.57 13.44
N LYS A 7 5.89 -9.80 13.40
CA LYS A 7 6.58 -10.97 12.85
C LYS A 7 6.86 -10.81 11.36
N MET A 8 5.85 -10.40 10.57
CA MET A 8 5.98 -10.13 9.13
C MET A 8 7.10 -9.12 8.85
N VAL A 9 7.10 -7.99 9.54
CA VAL A 9 8.12 -6.93 9.35
C VAL A 9 9.51 -7.41 9.78
N ALA A 10 9.59 -8.26 10.81
CA ALA A 10 10.84 -8.85 11.26
C ALA A 10 11.33 -10.04 10.40
N GLY A 11 10.64 -10.38 9.30
CA GLY A 11 10.99 -11.51 8.43
C GLY A 11 10.79 -12.89 9.09
N GLN A 12 10.00 -12.96 10.16
CA GLN A 12 9.69 -14.19 10.88
C GLN A 12 8.46 -14.87 10.27
N PHE A 13 8.27 -16.17 10.50
CA PHE A 13 7.01 -16.82 10.14
C PHE A 13 5.82 -16.15 10.84
N TYR A 14 4.79 -15.84 10.06
CA TYR A 14 3.57 -15.17 10.53
C TYR A 14 2.34 -15.78 9.86
N ILE A 15 1.19 -15.60 10.49
CA ILE A 15 -0.11 -16.04 9.96
C ILE A 15 -0.66 -14.93 9.07
N ALA A 16 -0.49 -15.07 7.75
CA ALA A 16 -0.98 -14.06 6.81
C ALA A 16 -2.50 -13.83 6.89
N ALA A 17 -3.27 -14.82 7.35
CA ALA A 17 -4.73 -14.73 7.52
C ALA A 17 -5.17 -13.97 8.79
N ASP A 18 -4.22 -13.47 9.60
CA ASP A 18 -4.51 -12.62 10.75
C ASP A 18 -5.42 -11.43 10.40
N SER A 19 -6.25 -11.02 11.35
CA SER A 19 -7.27 -9.99 11.15
C SER A 19 -6.67 -8.61 10.84
N GLU A 20 -5.56 -8.24 11.47
CA GLU A 20 -4.83 -6.98 11.21
C GLU A 20 -4.33 -6.97 9.76
N LEU A 21 -3.63 -8.03 9.36
CA LEU A 21 -3.06 -8.15 8.01
C LEU A 21 -4.15 -8.24 6.93
N ARG A 22 -5.26 -8.93 7.20
CA ARG A 22 -6.41 -8.98 6.28
C ARG A 22 -7.05 -7.60 6.11
N HIS A 23 -7.21 -6.86 7.20
CA HIS A 23 -7.76 -5.50 7.15
C HIS A 23 -6.86 -4.58 6.32
N MET A 24 -5.55 -4.61 6.58
CA MET A 24 -4.58 -3.83 5.80
C MET A 24 -4.66 -4.15 4.30
N ARG A 25 -4.69 -5.44 3.91
CA ARG A 25 -4.82 -5.81 2.49
C ARG A 25 -6.17 -5.41 1.88
N LYS A 26 -7.24 -5.34 2.67
CA LYS A 26 -8.54 -4.86 2.19
C LYS A 26 -8.47 -3.37 1.88
N THR A 27 -7.90 -2.58 2.77
CA THR A 27 -7.71 -1.14 2.59
C THR A 27 -6.85 -0.83 1.38
N ALA A 28 -5.71 -1.52 1.23
CA ALA A 28 -4.83 -1.36 0.06
C ALA A 28 -5.57 -1.67 -1.26
N ARG A 29 -6.36 -2.76 -1.31
CA ARG A 29 -7.18 -3.10 -2.50
C ARG A 29 -8.19 -2.01 -2.85
N GLN A 30 -8.85 -1.41 -1.87
CA GLN A 30 -9.78 -0.31 -2.11
C GLN A 30 -9.07 0.91 -2.70
N GLN A 31 -7.92 1.30 -2.14
CA GLN A 31 -7.12 2.40 -2.66
C GLN A 31 -6.59 2.13 -4.07
N MET A 32 -6.11 0.92 -4.34
CA MET A 32 -5.67 0.53 -5.69
C MET A 32 -6.81 0.55 -6.70
N GLN A 33 -8.02 0.15 -6.30
CA GLN A 33 -9.20 0.26 -7.17
C GLN A 33 -9.50 1.73 -7.51
N VAL A 34 -9.40 2.65 -6.54
CA VAL A 34 -9.58 4.08 -6.80
C VAL A 34 -8.47 4.60 -7.72
N PHE A 35 -7.21 4.28 -7.43
CA PHE A 35 -6.05 4.68 -8.25
C PHE A 35 -6.16 4.19 -9.70
N ASN A 36 -6.46 2.90 -9.91
CA ASN A 36 -6.47 2.28 -11.23
C ASN A 36 -7.64 2.75 -12.12
N ASN A 37 -8.71 3.28 -11.52
CA ASN A 37 -9.85 3.83 -12.27
C ASN A 37 -9.82 5.36 -12.41
N GLU A 38 -8.85 6.05 -11.79
CA GLU A 38 -8.74 7.51 -11.85
C GLU A 38 -8.06 7.96 -13.15
N LEU A 39 -8.73 8.85 -13.88
CA LEU A 39 -8.25 9.39 -15.16
C LEU A 39 -7.37 10.62 -14.95
N ASP A 40 -7.61 11.39 -13.88
CA ASP A 40 -6.84 12.57 -13.51
C ASP A 40 -5.49 12.16 -12.91
N GLY A 41 -4.41 12.48 -13.62
CA GLY A 41 -3.04 12.20 -13.19
C GLY A 41 -2.66 12.86 -11.86
N ALA A 42 -3.16 14.07 -11.58
CA ALA A 42 -2.86 14.76 -10.33
C ALA A 42 -3.54 14.07 -9.13
N LYS A 43 -4.80 13.63 -9.30
CA LYS A 43 -5.49 12.85 -8.27
C LYS A 43 -4.83 11.50 -8.04
N ARG A 44 -4.37 10.83 -9.11
CA ARG A 44 -3.56 9.61 -8.99
C ARG A 44 -2.33 9.83 -8.11
N SER A 45 -1.59 10.92 -8.31
CA SER A 45 -0.45 11.26 -7.46
C SER A 45 -0.83 11.41 -5.97
N GLU A 46 -1.95 12.04 -5.66
CA GLU A 46 -2.43 12.17 -4.27
C GLU A 46 -2.87 10.83 -3.67
N ILE A 47 -3.48 9.95 -4.47
CA ILE A 47 -3.82 8.59 -4.03
C ILE A 47 -2.55 7.78 -3.72
N LEU A 48 -1.49 7.89 -4.54
CA LEU A 48 -0.22 7.21 -4.29
C LEU A 48 0.45 7.67 -2.99
N LYS A 49 0.38 8.96 -2.65
CA LYS A 49 0.88 9.49 -1.37
C LYS A 49 0.15 8.91 -0.16
N THR A 50 -1.10 8.49 -0.34
CA THR A 50 -1.91 7.85 0.71
C THR A 50 -1.71 6.33 0.75
N LEU A 51 -1.47 5.71 -0.40
CA LEU A 51 -1.27 4.26 -0.53
C LEU A 51 0.12 3.84 -0.06
N PHE A 52 1.16 4.62 -0.37
CA PHE A 52 2.55 4.28 -0.06
C PHE A 52 2.97 4.77 1.33
N GLY A 53 3.86 4.01 1.97
CA GLY A 53 4.38 4.36 3.29
C GLY A 53 5.24 5.62 3.27
N LYS A 54 5.91 5.87 2.14
CA LYS A 54 6.69 7.09 1.91
C LYS A 54 6.80 7.40 0.42
N THR A 55 6.70 8.68 0.09
CA THR A 55 6.92 9.20 -1.27
C THR A 55 7.79 10.45 -1.22
N GLY A 56 8.42 10.80 -2.34
CA GLY A 56 8.95 12.15 -2.58
C GLY A 56 7.84 13.16 -2.88
N ASN A 57 8.21 14.39 -3.20
CA ASN A 57 7.26 15.46 -3.50
C ASN A 57 6.58 15.25 -4.86
N ARG A 58 7.34 14.76 -5.84
CA ARG A 58 6.88 14.49 -7.20
C ARG A 58 6.73 12.99 -7.39
N ILE A 59 5.50 12.54 -7.59
CA ILE A 59 5.21 11.13 -7.85
C ILE A 59 4.21 11.02 -9.00
N TYR A 60 4.46 10.07 -9.88
CA TYR A 60 3.59 9.73 -10.99
C TYR A 60 3.68 8.23 -11.24
N MET A 61 2.54 7.62 -11.57
CA MET A 61 2.48 6.22 -11.97
C MET A 61 1.27 6.01 -12.87
N ASP A 62 1.46 5.24 -13.94
CA ASP A 62 0.37 4.79 -14.81
C ASP A 62 -0.56 3.80 -14.09
N PRO A 63 -1.84 3.74 -14.48
CA PRO A 63 -2.79 2.83 -13.83
C PRO A 63 -2.43 1.36 -14.12
N ASN A 64 -3.11 0.45 -13.42
CA ASN A 64 -2.85 -0.99 -13.34
C ASN A 64 -1.69 -1.38 -12.42
N PHE A 65 -1.57 -0.68 -11.29
CA PHE A 65 -0.66 -1.03 -10.21
C PHE A 65 -1.35 -1.93 -9.17
N TYR A 66 -0.64 -2.95 -8.69
CA TYR A 66 -1.13 -3.91 -7.69
C TYR A 66 -0.04 -4.26 -6.66
N CYS A 67 -0.42 -4.28 -5.38
CA CYS A 67 0.42 -4.66 -4.25
C CYS A 67 -0.43 -5.17 -3.07
N ASP A 68 0.17 -5.88 -2.11
CA ASP A 68 -0.59 -6.41 -0.98
C ASP A 68 -0.98 -5.34 0.04
N TYR A 69 -0.06 -4.42 0.38
CA TYR A 69 -0.23 -3.50 1.51
C TYR A 69 -0.10 -2.02 1.15
N GLY A 70 0.67 -1.66 0.11
CA GLY A 70 1.00 -0.28 -0.24
C GLY A 70 1.93 0.41 0.79
N SER A 71 1.58 0.35 2.07
CA SER A 71 2.28 1.01 3.18
C SER A 71 3.73 0.55 3.40
N ASN A 72 4.13 -0.59 2.84
CA ASN A 72 5.52 -1.08 2.88
C ASN A 72 6.37 -0.56 1.70
N ILE A 73 5.78 0.19 0.77
CA ILE A 73 6.45 0.70 -0.43
C ILE A 73 6.91 2.12 -0.15
N HIS A 74 8.21 2.34 -0.25
CA HIS A 74 8.85 3.63 -0.03
C HIS A 74 9.58 4.02 -1.32
N VAL A 75 9.22 5.16 -1.90
CA VAL A 75 9.86 5.70 -3.10
C VAL A 75 10.54 7.03 -2.79
N GLY A 76 11.59 7.32 -3.56
CA GLY A 76 12.38 8.56 -3.46
C GLY A 76 11.71 9.76 -4.15
N GLU A 77 12.54 10.74 -4.50
CA GLU A 77 12.21 11.92 -5.30
C GLU A 77 12.44 11.70 -6.79
#